data_AF-A0A2H0PBN2-F1
#
_entry.id   AF-A0A2H0PBN2-F1
#
_cell.length_a   1.000
_cell.length_b   1.000
_cell.length_c   1.000
_cell.angle_alpha   90.00
_cell.angle_beta   90.00
_cell.angle_gamma   90.00
#
_symmetry.space_group_name_H-M   'P 1'
#
loop_
_entity.id
_entity.type
_entity.pdbx_description
1 polymer ?
#
loop_
_entity_poly.entity_id
_entity_poly.type
_entity_poly.pdbx_seq_one_letter_code
_entity_poly.pdbx_strand_id
1 'polypeptide(L)'
;MIDYLHRFHEIVTAMPLLTKDMSEVKDFGAALKSVHACRNYLQHMGGRLKSDSKINYPILGAFSWIHENRNYMLFLNQKSTLFSAPGIAYDRATDTYVCKYQLVVGGTEVQLDTAFHEVKKFWAWLDKSCEITPPEIKSYSWGKPNIVHSQIVQASHRLARPPEDADGVRS
;
A
#
# COMPACT_ATOMS: atom_id res chain seq x y z
N MET A 1 0.89 1.26 -0.01
CA MET A 1 -0.14 1.12 1.04
C MET A 1 0.45 0.68 2.37
N ILE A 2 1.17 -0.45 2.47
CA ILE A 2 1.85 -0.87 3.71
C ILE A 2 2.75 0.24 4.29
N ASP A 3 3.62 0.84 3.48
CA ASP A 3 4.46 1.95 3.94
C ASP A 3 3.66 3.17 4.40
N TYR A 4 2.52 3.44 3.76
CA TYR A 4 1.65 4.54 4.16
C TYR A 4 1.05 4.31 5.55
N LEU A 5 0.47 3.13 5.76
CA LEU A 5 -0.11 2.72 7.06
C LEU A 5 0.97 2.72 8.16
N HIS A 6 2.17 2.22 7.85
CA HIS A 6 3.31 2.24 8.76
C HIS A 6 3.73 3.66 9.15
N ARG A 7 3.93 4.54 8.16
CA ARG A 7 4.35 5.93 8.40
C ARG A 7 3.30 6.70 9.19
N PHE A 8 2.02 6.43 8.93
CA PHE A 8 0.95 7.04 9.71
C PHE A 8 1.05 6.63 11.19
N HIS A 9 1.27 5.34 11.47
CA HIS A 9 1.51 4.87 12.84
C HIS A 9 2.74 5.54 13.47
N GLU A 10 3.86 5.63 12.75
CA GLU A 10 5.07 6.31 13.24
C GLU A 10 4.78 7.77 13.63
N ILE A 11 4.07 8.51 12.76
CA ILE A 11 3.67 9.90 13.02
C ILE A 11 2.82 9.98 14.29
N VAL A 12 1.78 9.14 14.41
CA VAL A 12 0.90 9.11 15.59
C VAL A 12 1.69 8.84 16.87
N THR A 13 2.56 7.82 16.87
CA THR A 13 3.35 7.47 18.06
C THR A 13 4.42 8.49 18.43
N ALA A 14 4.79 9.38 17.51
CA ALA A 14 5.72 10.47 17.74
C ALA A 14 5.04 11.75 18.26
N MET A 15 3.70 11.81 18.29
CA MET A 15 2.99 12.97 18.79
C MET A 15 3.11 13.06 20.32
N PRO A 16 3.61 14.17 20.90
CA PRO A 16 3.85 14.28 22.33
C PRO A 16 2.59 14.14 23.20
N LEU A 17 1.43 14.53 22.66
CA LEU A 17 0.14 14.49 23.36
C LEU A 17 -0.51 13.10 23.35
N LEU A 18 -0.01 12.17 22.53
CA LEU A 18 -0.56 10.84 22.38
C LEU A 18 0.32 9.85 23.13
N THR A 19 -0.14 9.43 24.30
CA THR A 19 0.60 8.42 25.07
C THR A 19 0.19 7.02 24.64
N LYS A 20 1.12 6.06 24.75
CA LYS A 20 0.87 4.65 24.44
C LYS A 20 -0.19 4.02 25.35
N ASP A 21 -0.55 4.67 26.44
CA ASP A 21 -1.52 4.15 27.39
C ASP A 21 -2.97 4.40 27.00
N MET A 22 -3.21 5.38 26.12
CA MET A 22 -4.53 5.70 25.59
C MET A 22 -5.08 4.49 24.83
N SER A 23 -6.33 4.13 25.11
CA SER A 23 -7.04 3.01 24.48
C SER A 23 -6.99 3.09 22.96
N GLU A 24 -7.22 4.26 22.40
CA GLU A 24 -7.30 4.49 20.96
C GLU A 24 -5.94 4.26 20.29
N VAL A 25 -4.84 4.63 20.96
CA VAL A 25 -3.48 4.39 20.45
C VAL A 25 -3.13 2.90 20.55
N LYS A 26 -3.53 2.22 21.62
CA LYS A 26 -3.35 0.76 21.79
C LYS A 26 -4.11 -0.03 20.73
N ASP A 27 -5.39 0.26 20.56
CA ASP A 27 -6.27 -0.41 19.59
C ASP A 27 -5.76 -0.19 18.16
N PHE A 28 -5.39 1.06 17.85
CA PHE A 28 -4.82 1.41 16.55
C PHE A 28 -3.50 0.69 16.27
N GLY A 29 -2.58 0.66 17.24
CA GLY A 29 -1.31 -0.07 17.11
C GLY A 29 -1.52 -1.58 16.97
N ALA A 30 -2.49 -2.16 17.69
CA ALA A 30 -2.83 -3.57 17.59
C ALA A 30 -3.35 -3.92 16.18
N ALA A 31 -4.22 -3.07 15.61
CA ALA A 31 -4.76 -3.24 14.26
C ALA A 31 -3.67 -3.18 13.17
N LEU A 32 -2.58 -2.45 13.40
CA LEU A 32 -1.47 -2.32 12.45
C LEU A 32 -0.33 -3.31 12.67
N LYS A 33 -0.43 -4.22 13.64
CA LYS A 33 0.62 -5.21 13.94
C LYS A 33 1.04 -6.03 12.71
N SER A 34 0.07 -6.48 11.91
CA SER A 34 0.33 -7.25 10.68
C SER A 34 0.99 -6.40 9.59
N VAL A 35 0.63 -5.11 9.50
CA VAL A 35 1.28 -4.14 8.59
C VAL A 35 2.76 -3.98 8.94
N HIS A 36 3.11 -3.85 10.23
CA HIS A 36 4.50 -3.78 10.68
C HIS A 36 5.27 -5.05 10.35
N ALA A 37 4.68 -6.23 10.57
CA ALA A 37 5.30 -7.51 10.22
C ALA A 37 5.55 -7.63 8.71
N CYS A 38 4.59 -7.24 7.86
CA CYS A 38 4.79 -7.23 6.41
C CYS A 38 5.90 -6.26 5.98
N ARG A 39 5.95 -5.04 6.53
CA ARG A 39 7.04 -4.09 6.21
C ARG A 39 8.40 -4.65 6.63
N ASN A 40 8.50 -5.18 7.85
CA ASN A 40 9.72 -5.78 8.37
C ASN A 40 10.21 -6.90 7.44
N TYR A 41 9.31 -7.79 7.01
CA TYR A 41 9.63 -8.80 6.02
C TYR A 41 10.23 -8.19 4.74
N LEU A 42 9.56 -7.19 4.15
CA LEU A 42 10.02 -6.57 2.90
C LEU A 42 11.40 -5.93 3.04
N GLN A 43 11.67 -5.28 4.18
CA GLN A 43 12.95 -4.63 4.46
C GLN A 43 14.10 -5.64 4.63
N HIS A 44 13.82 -6.79 5.23
CA HIS A 44 14.83 -7.81 5.52
C HIS A 44 14.76 -9.01 4.57
N MET A 45 13.98 -8.91 3.49
CA MET A 45 13.69 -10.01 2.55
C MET A 45 14.98 -10.62 2.01
N GLY A 46 15.94 -9.80 1.57
CA GLY A 46 17.22 -10.28 1.03
C GLY A 46 18.02 -11.12 2.02
N GLY A 47 17.97 -10.81 3.31
CA GLY A 47 18.60 -11.63 4.37
C GLY A 47 17.83 -12.94 4.60
N ARG A 48 16.50 -12.89 4.61
CA ARG A 48 15.65 -14.08 4.78
C ARG A 48 15.78 -15.07 3.63
N LEU A 49 15.89 -14.57 2.39
CA LEU A 49 16.08 -15.41 1.20
C LEU A 49 17.44 -16.13 1.17
N LYS A 50 18.44 -15.63 1.91
CA LYS A 50 19.73 -16.30 2.08
C LYS A 50 19.73 -17.36 3.17
N SER A 51 18.67 -17.45 3.97
CA SER A 51 18.52 -18.52 4.95
C SER A 51 18.15 -19.82 4.25
N ASP A 52 18.63 -20.96 4.75
CA ASP A 52 18.39 -22.29 4.18
C ASP A 52 16.98 -22.83 4.51
N SER A 53 16.03 -21.93 4.80
CA SER A 53 14.66 -22.29 5.18
C SER A 53 13.78 -22.51 3.96
N LYS A 54 12.94 -23.55 4.00
CA LYS A 54 11.98 -23.84 2.93
C LYS A 54 10.98 -22.70 2.83
N ILE A 55 10.90 -22.08 1.65
CA ILE A 55 9.93 -21.01 1.35
C ILE A 55 8.62 -21.65 0.85
N ASN A 56 7.55 -21.51 1.63
CA ASN A 56 6.22 -22.05 1.36
C ASN A 56 5.14 -20.96 1.21
N TYR A 57 5.55 -19.72 0.96
CA TYR A 57 4.70 -18.54 0.81
C TYR A 57 5.14 -17.71 -0.41
N PRO A 58 4.30 -16.76 -0.88
CA PRO A 58 4.69 -15.88 -1.97
C PRO A 58 5.75 -14.86 -1.54
N ILE A 59 6.93 -14.95 -2.18
CA ILE A 59 8.14 -14.19 -1.81
C ILE A 59 7.90 -12.69 -1.90
N LEU A 60 7.43 -12.18 -3.04
CA LEU A 60 7.08 -10.76 -3.18
C LEU A 60 5.64 -10.47 -2.68
N GLY A 61 4.99 -11.49 -2.16
CA GLY A 61 3.62 -11.46 -1.69
C GLY A 61 2.57 -11.79 -2.74
N ALA A 62 1.34 -11.86 -2.26
CA ALA A 62 0.15 -12.05 -3.06
C ALA A 62 -0.94 -11.10 -2.57
N PHE A 63 -1.78 -10.67 -3.52
CA PHE A 63 -2.91 -9.82 -3.27
C PHE A 63 -4.19 -10.57 -3.61
N SER A 64 -5.14 -10.60 -2.68
CA SER A 64 -6.40 -11.31 -2.85
C SER A 64 -7.56 -10.35 -2.62
N TRP A 65 -8.62 -10.48 -3.41
CA TRP A 65 -9.81 -9.64 -3.26
C TRP A 65 -11.09 -10.37 -3.61
N ILE A 66 -12.19 -9.92 -3.00
CA ILE A 66 -13.54 -10.39 -3.30
C ILE A 66 -14.24 -9.43 -4.26
N HIS A 67 -14.77 -9.97 -5.34
CA HIS A 67 -15.64 -9.27 -6.27
C HIS A 67 -16.74 -10.21 -6.76
N GLU A 68 -18.00 -9.78 -6.72
CA GLU A 68 -19.16 -10.60 -7.13
C GLU A 68 -19.18 -12.01 -6.49
N ASN A 69 -18.91 -12.10 -5.18
CA ASN A 69 -18.80 -13.35 -4.40
C ASN A 69 -17.76 -14.35 -4.95
N ARG A 70 -16.76 -13.86 -5.67
CA ARG A 70 -15.62 -14.64 -6.13
C ARG A 70 -14.34 -14.11 -5.52
N ASN A 71 -13.47 -15.04 -5.14
CA ASN A 71 -12.13 -14.73 -4.65
C ASN A 71 -11.14 -14.74 -5.82
N TYR A 72 -10.48 -13.60 -6.01
CA TYR A 72 -9.42 -13.41 -6.99
C TYR A 72 -8.09 -13.28 -6.27
N MET A 73 -7.04 -13.83 -6.87
CA MET A 73 -5.68 -13.81 -6.32
C MET A 73 -4.69 -13.39 -7.39
N LEU A 74 -3.77 -12.50 -7.02
CA LEU A 74 -2.65 -12.05 -7.83
C LEU A 74 -1.35 -12.40 -7.09
N PHE A 75 -0.49 -13.18 -7.73
CA PHE A 75 0.85 -13.48 -7.24
C PHE A 75 1.84 -12.50 -7.84
N LEU A 76 2.54 -11.75 -6.99
CA LEU A 76 3.60 -10.87 -7.44
C LEU A 76 4.84 -11.75 -7.69
N ASN A 77 5.01 -12.17 -8.94
CA ASN A 77 6.21 -12.86 -9.46
C ASN A 77 6.74 -14.03 -8.59
N GLN A 78 6.14 -15.22 -8.74
CA GLN A 78 6.68 -16.46 -8.18
C GLN A 78 6.68 -17.57 -9.23
N LYS A 79 7.85 -18.20 -9.41
CA LYS A 79 8.04 -19.33 -10.34
C LYS A 79 7.67 -20.68 -9.72
N SER A 80 7.76 -20.80 -8.39
CA SER A 80 7.42 -22.02 -7.66
C SER A 80 5.92 -22.14 -7.49
N THR A 81 5.35 -23.33 -7.74
CA THR A 81 3.94 -23.66 -7.51
C THR A 81 3.69 -24.34 -6.15
N LEU A 82 4.74 -24.57 -5.37
CA LEU A 82 4.70 -25.31 -4.10
C LEU A 82 4.43 -24.40 -2.90
N PHE A 83 3.30 -23.69 -2.92
CA PHE A 83 2.85 -22.86 -1.80
C PHE A 83 1.32 -22.94 -1.65
N SER A 84 0.81 -22.68 -0.45
CA SER A 84 -0.63 -22.56 -0.21
C SER A 84 -1.13 -21.22 -0.75
N ALA A 85 -2.08 -21.25 -1.69
CA ALA A 85 -2.67 -20.04 -2.24
C ALA A 85 -3.37 -19.23 -1.13
N PRO A 86 -3.01 -17.96 -0.92
CA PRO A 86 -3.59 -17.14 0.14
C PRO A 86 -4.98 -16.65 -0.29
N GLY A 87 -5.99 -17.45 0.02
CA GLY A 87 -7.39 -17.06 -0.14
C GLY A 87 -7.90 -16.23 1.04
N ILE A 88 -9.00 -15.51 0.82
CA ILE A 88 -9.76 -14.86 1.88
C ILE A 88 -10.73 -15.89 2.46
N ALA A 89 -10.72 -16.04 3.79
CA ALA A 89 -11.61 -16.95 4.50
C ALA A 89 -13.08 -16.53 4.35
N TYR A 90 -13.96 -17.52 4.22
CA TYR A 90 -15.41 -17.34 4.17
C TYR A 90 -16.03 -17.85 5.47
N ASP A 91 -16.72 -16.98 6.18
CA ASP A 91 -17.46 -17.31 7.39
C ASP A 91 -18.87 -17.78 7.02
N ARG A 92 -19.13 -19.07 7.24
CA ARG A 92 -20.41 -19.70 6.95
C ARG A 92 -21.51 -19.33 7.95
N ALA A 93 -21.16 -18.85 9.15
CA ALA A 93 -22.15 -18.46 10.14
C ALA A 93 -22.79 -17.11 9.78
N THR A 94 -21.99 -16.20 9.22
CA THR A 94 -22.43 -14.87 8.79
C THR A 94 -22.71 -14.78 7.29
N ASP A 95 -22.41 -15.83 6.53
CA ASP A 95 -22.52 -15.88 5.06
C ASP A 95 -21.66 -14.82 4.35
N THR A 96 -20.54 -14.43 4.96
CA THR A 96 -19.67 -13.34 4.47
C THR A 96 -18.19 -13.70 4.45
N TYR A 97 -17.42 -13.04 3.58
CA TYR A 97 -15.96 -13.09 3.64
C TYR A 97 -15.43 -12.24 4.79
N VAL A 98 -14.37 -12.71 5.45
CA VAL A 98 -13.77 -12.01 6.60
C VAL A 98 -13.22 -10.62 6.26
N CYS A 99 -12.89 -10.39 4.98
CA CYS A 99 -12.46 -9.10 4.46
C CYS A 99 -12.72 -9.02 2.94
N LYS A 100 -12.63 -7.82 2.38
CA LYS A 100 -12.72 -7.59 0.93
C LYS A 100 -11.36 -7.62 0.24
N TYR A 101 -10.31 -7.18 0.92
CA TYR A 101 -8.96 -7.05 0.36
C TYR A 101 -7.92 -7.59 1.34
N GLN A 102 -7.10 -8.53 0.89
CA GLN A 102 -6.04 -9.13 1.69
C GLN A 102 -4.70 -9.04 0.98
N LEU A 103 -3.66 -8.67 1.71
CA LEU A 103 -2.27 -8.79 1.27
C LEU A 103 -1.61 -9.90 2.09
N VAL A 104 -0.88 -10.79 1.44
CA VAL A 104 -0.04 -11.79 2.12
C VAL A 104 1.40 -11.59 1.71
N VAL A 105 2.28 -11.34 2.68
CA VAL A 105 3.71 -11.10 2.45
C VAL A 105 4.50 -11.82 3.54
N GLY A 106 5.45 -12.66 3.14
CA GLY A 106 6.28 -13.41 4.10
C GLY A 106 5.49 -14.35 5.02
N GLY A 107 4.34 -14.85 4.56
CA GLY A 107 3.42 -15.66 5.35
C GLY A 107 2.56 -14.87 6.35
N THR A 108 2.66 -13.54 6.38
CA THR A 108 1.79 -12.68 7.19
C THR A 108 0.64 -12.17 6.36
N GLU A 109 -0.57 -12.29 6.89
CA GLU A 109 -1.80 -11.80 6.27
C GLU A 109 -2.17 -10.42 6.82
N VAL A 110 -2.58 -9.52 5.93
CA VAL A 110 -3.05 -8.17 6.25
C VAL A 110 -4.42 -7.98 5.60
N GLN A 111 -5.45 -7.85 6.43
CA GLN A 111 -6.78 -7.42 6.01
C GLN A 111 -6.76 -5.90 5.81
N LEU A 112 -6.70 -5.46 4.56
CA LEU A 112 -6.39 -4.08 4.21
C LEU A 112 -7.55 -3.12 4.50
N ASP A 113 -8.77 -3.59 4.32
CA ASP A 113 -9.99 -2.92 4.72
C ASP A 113 -10.07 -2.71 6.23
N THR A 114 -9.77 -3.72 7.04
CA THR A 114 -9.72 -3.61 8.51
C THR A 114 -8.66 -2.59 8.93
N ALA A 115 -7.43 -2.69 8.41
CA ALA A 115 -6.36 -1.75 8.72
C ALA A 115 -6.73 -0.31 8.31
N PHE A 116 -7.34 -0.13 7.14
CA PHE A 116 -7.76 1.18 6.67
C PHE A 116 -8.96 1.75 7.44
N HIS A 117 -9.88 0.89 7.88
CA HIS A 117 -10.98 1.27 8.75
C HIS A 117 -10.47 1.83 10.08
N GLU A 118 -9.53 1.14 10.73
CA GLU A 118 -8.95 1.58 12.01
C GLU A 118 -8.15 2.88 11.85
N VAL A 119 -7.43 3.08 10.74
CA VAL A 119 -6.81 4.38 10.42
C VAL A 119 -7.84 5.51 10.36
N LYS A 120 -8.95 5.29 9.65
CA LYS A 120 -10.02 6.30 9.52
C LYS A 120 -10.67 6.60 10.86
N LYS A 121 -10.97 5.55 11.64
CA LYS A 121 -11.56 5.67 12.97
C LYS A 121 -10.64 6.44 13.92
N PHE A 122 -9.34 6.11 13.94
CA PHE A 122 -8.35 6.82 14.73
C PHE A 122 -8.22 8.29 14.31
N TRP A 123 -8.17 8.56 13.00
CA TRP A 123 -8.12 9.94 12.50
C TRP A 123 -9.35 10.76 12.90
N ALA A 124 -10.54 10.18 12.80
CA ALA A 124 -11.78 10.84 13.21
C ALA A 124 -11.83 11.14 14.72
N TRP A 125 -11.22 10.28 15.53
CA TRP A 125 -11.03 10.55 16.96
C TRP A 125 -10.02 11.69 17.18
N LEU A 126 -8.87 11.65 16.49
CA LEU A 126 -7.82 12.66 16.62
C LEU A 126 -8.34 14.07 16.29
N ASP A 127 -9.12 14.20 15.21
CA ASP A 127 -9.70 15.48 14.79
C ASP A 127 -10.70 16.06 15.81
N LYS A 128 -11.37 15.20 16.58
CA LYS A 128 -12.28 15.61 17.66
C LYS A 128 -11.55 15.93 18.95
N SER A 129 -10.49 15.20 19.25
CA SER A 129 -9.80 15.22 20.54
C SER A 129 -8.62 16.18 20.58
N CYS A 130 -8.12 16.65 19.44
CA CYS A 130 -6.94 17.50 19.35
C CYS A 130 -7.17 18.71 18.43
N GLU A 131 -6.73 19.87 18.89
CA GLU A 131 -6.62 21.05 18.04
C GLU A 131 -5.28 21.02 17.30
N ILE A 132 -5.32 20.91 15.98
CA ILE A 132 -4.13 20.93 15.12
C ILE A 132 -3.90 22.35 14.62
N THR A 133 -2.77 22.96 15.00
CA THR A 133 -2.34 24.29 14.56
C THR A 133 -1.06 24.21 13.69
N PRO A 134 -0.93 25.02 12.62
CA PRO A 134 -1.89 26.00 12.13
C PRO A 134 -3.12 25.36 11.45
N PRO A 135 -4.31 26.00 11.52
CA PRO A 135 -5.59 25.42 11.09
C PRO A 135 -5.65 25.09 9.59
N GLU A 136 -4.77 25.67 8.79
CA GLU A 136 -4.57 25.38 7.37
C GLU A 136 -4.07 23.96 7.09
N ILE A 137 -3.49 23.27 8.09
CA ILE A 137 -3.23 21.82 8.02
C ILE A 137 -4.54 21.02 7.90
N LYS A 138 -5.67 21.52 8.40
CA LYS A 138 -6.99 20.83 8.28
C LYS A 138 -7.51 20.78 6.84
N SER A 139 -6.97 21.61 5.93
CA SER A 139 -7.27 21.51 4.49
C SER A 139 -6.62 20.29 3.83
N TYR A 140 -5.58 19.72 4.44
CA TYR A 140 -5.07 18.40 4.07
C TYR A 140 -6.03 17.34 4.57
N SER A 141 -7.05 17.04 3.77
CA SER A 141 -7.94 15.92 4.06
C SER A 141 -7.14 14.61 4.01
N TRP A 142 -6.93 14.00 5.19
CA TRP A 142 -6.28 12.71 5.31
C TRP A 142 -7.02 11.66 4.49
N GLY A 143 -6.31 10.98 3.58
CA GLY A 143 -6.92 10.00 2.68
C GLY A 143 -7.52 10.56 1.38
N LYS A 144 -7.35 11.85 1.04
CA LYS A 144 -7.43 12.29 -0.37
C LYS A 144 -6.04 12.24 -1.00
N PRO A 145 -5.64 11.13 -1.65
CA PRO A 145 -4.40 11.11 -2.39
C PRO A 145 -4.46 12.16 -3.50
N ASN A 146 -3.47 13.06 -3.54
CA ASN A 146 -3.21 13.83 -4.74
C ASN A 146 -2.61 12.88 -5.77
N ILE A 147 -3.43 12.47 -6.75
CA ILE A 147 -2.94 11.67 -7.88
C ILE A 147 -2.27 12.65 -8.83
N VAL A 148 -0.95 12.74 -8.74
CA VAL A 148 -0.14 13.46 -9.71
C VAL A 148 0.25 12.45 -10.79
N HIS A 149 -0.18 12.68 -12.03
CA HIS A 149 0.31 11.93 -13.18
C HIS A 149 1.46 12.71 -13.81
N SER A 150 2.53 12.01 -14.15
CA SER A 150 3.63 12.56 -14.97
C SER A 150 3.60 11.86 -16.32
N GLN A 151 3.50 12.64 -17.40
CA GLN A 151 3.68 12.13 -18.75
C GLN A 151 5.12 12.43 -19.20
N ILE A 152 5.83 11.41 -19.66
CA ILE A 152 7.09 11.62 -20.38
C ILE A 152 6.70 12.10 -21.77
N VAL A 153 6.86 13.41 -22.01
CA VAL A 153 6.71 13.98 -23.35
C VAL A 153 8.04 13.76 -24.06
N GLN A 154 8.04 12.87 -25.05
CA GLN A 154 9.19 12.70 -25.93
C GLN A 154 9.37 14.01 -26.69
N ALA A 155 10.47 14.72 -26.44
CA ALA A 155 10.77 15.95 -27.16
C ALA A 155 10.78 15.65 -28.65
N SER A 156 9.82 16.22 -29.39
CA SER A 156 9.80 16.13 -30.84
C SER A 156 11.00 16.91 -31.34
N HIS A 157 12.11 16.21 -31.58
CA HIS A 157 13.28 16.77 -32.22
C HIS A 157 12.87 17.20 -33.63
N ARG A 158 12.47 18.46 -33.82
CA ARG A 158 12.48 19.09 -35.14
C ARG A 158 13.94 19.27 -35.53
N LEU A 159 14.54 18.24 -36.10
CA LEU A 159 15.60 18.46 -37.08
C LEU A 159 14.91 19.08 -38.28
N ALA A 160 14.94 20.41 -38.35
CA ALA A 160 14.68 21.11 -39.60
C ALA A 160 15.69 20.57 -40.62
N ARG A 161 15.22 19.80 -41.61
CA ARG A 161 16.01 19.59 -42.82
C ARG A 161 16.20 20.97 -43.45
N PRO A 162 17.43 21.37 -43.81
CA PRO A 162 17.60 22.52 -44.70
C PRO A 162 16.90 22.21 -46.03
N PRO A 163 16.34 23.23 -46.71
CA PRO A 163 15.70 23.03 -48.00
C PRO A 163 16.72 22.51 -49.01
N GLU A 164 16.33 21.46 -49.74
CA GLU A 164 16.97 21.09 -51.00
C GLU A 164 16.74 22.25 -51.98
N ASP A 165 17.79 23.01 -52.28
CA ASP A 165 17.81 23.91 -53.42
C ASP A 165 17.77 23.05 -54.69
N ALA A 166 16.56 22.92 -55.23
CA ALA A 166 16.33 22.41 -56.57
C ALA A 166 16.62 23.52 -57.60
N ASP A 167 17.51 23.18 -58.50
CA ASP A 167 17.55 23.58 -59.91
C ASP A 167 17.57 25.09 -60.24
N GLY A 168 18.77 25.54 -60.61
CA GLY A 168 19.06 25.68 -62.03
C GLY A 168 18.54 26.91 -62.79
N VAL A 169 19.46 27.38 -63.63
CA VAL A 169 19.31 27.93 -64.99
C VAL A 169 19.47 29.46 -65.18
N ARG A 170 20.41 29.75 -66.11
CA ARG A 170 20.67 30.94 -66.96
C ARG A 170 21.65 31.95 -66.34
N SER A 171 22.80 32.26 -66.95
CA SER A 171 23.10 32.43 -68.39
C SER A 171 24.56 32.14 -68.68
#